data_AF-A0A9P3BW81-F1
#
_entry.id   AF-A0A9P3BW81-F1
#
_cell.length_a   1.000
_cell.length_b   1.000
_cell.length_c   1.000
_cell.angle_alpha   90.00
_cell.angle_beta   90.00
_cell.angle_gamma   90.00
#
_symmetry.space_group_name_H-M   'P 1'
#
loop_
_entity.id
_entity.type
_entity.pdbx_description
1 polymer ?
#
loop_
_entity_poly.entity_id
_entity_poly.type
_entity_poly.pdbx_seq_one_letter_code
_entity_poly.pdbx_strand_id
1 'polypeptide(L)'
;MAKARPKSIHSRAARRAASPSLDVDKSLTSLPRAENTVIQRESVLNERASAGVSKKSKAKVKTRAQRLRQQKGAERAEIVYSRLEKKVAKSVSRAKNVKARRSDWESLNRNVSGSMFEALQERDDDSHLDDAMVDDSGAPETKKRTSKPVKVTQNPVADNHADIDVDDDIT
;
A
#
# COMPACT_ATOMS: atom_id res chain seq x y z
N MET A 1 -38.41 -2.55 22.11
CA MET A 1 -38.36 -1.30 22.90
C MET A 1 -38.34 -1.65 24.37
N ALA A 2 -37.27 -1.33 25.10
CA ALA A 2 -37.15 -1.67 26.52
C ALA A 2 -38.01 -0.73 27.38
N LYS A 3 -38.80 -1.29 28.31
CA LYS A 3 -39.70 -0.52 29.19
C LYS A 3 -38.88 0.22 30.25
N ALA A 4 -39.11 1.53 30.39
CA ALA A 4 -38.36 2.37 31.33
C ALA A 4 -38.53 1.88 32.77
N ARG A 5 -37.42 1.74 33.50
CA ARG A 5 -37.41 1.28 34.90
C ARG A 5 -38.01 2.36 35.81
N PRO A 6 -38.75 1.98 36.88
CA PRO A 6 -39.35 2.94 37.80
C PRO A 6 -38.25 3.76 38.50
N LYS A 7 -38.45 5.08 38.58
CA LYS A 7 -37.49 6.01 39.19
C LYS A 7 -37.48 5.81 40.71
N SER A 8 -36.32 5.53 41.28
CA SER A 8 -36.14 5.32 42.72
C SER A 8 -36.30 6.64 43.50
N ILE A 9 -37.10 6.58 44.58
CA ILE A 9 -37.44 7.70 45.46
C ILE A 9 -36.19 8.33 46.10
N HIS A 10 -35.18 7.52 46.42
CA HIS A 10 -33.96 7.98 47.10
C HIS A 10 -32.84 8.43 46.14
N SER A 11 -33.08 8.35 44.83
CA SER A 11 -32.06 8.68 43.83
C SER A 11 -31.67 10.15 43.86
N ARG A 12 -30.43 10.44 43.48
CA ARG A 12 -29.92 11.81 43.41
C ARG A 12 -30.71 12.68 42.42
N ALA A 13 -31.35 12.08 41.41
CA ALA A 13 -32.25 12.75 40.49
C ALA A 13 -33.59 13.13 41.14
N ALA A 14 -34.14 12.29 42.04
CA ALA A 14 -35.34 12.62 42.81
C ALA A 14 -35.10 13.79 43.78
N ARG A 15 -33.92 13.84 44.42
CA ARG A 15 -33.53 14.96 45.29
C ARG A 15 -33.22 16.27 44.55
N ARG A 16 -33.01 16.19 43.23
CA ARG A 16 -32.74 17.32 42.32
C ARG A 16 -33.91 17.70 41.44
N ALA A 17 -34.97 16.88 41.40
CA ALA A 17 -36.24 17.33 40.86
C ALA A 17 -36.64 18.57 41.68
N ALA A 18 -36.94 19.65 40.97
CA ALA A 18 -37.04 21.01 41.49
C ALA A 18 -37.64 21.07 42.90
N SER A 19 -37.00 21.81 43.80
CA SER A 19 -37.51 22.06 45.15
C SER A 19 -38.97 22.55 45.07
N PRO A 20 -39.83 22.23 46.04
CA PRO A 20 -41.27 22.53 45.97
C PRO A 20 -41.65 24.00 45.72
N SER A 21 -40.71 24.94 45.81
CA SER A 21 -40.90 26.38 45.62
C SER A 21 -40.62 26.90 44.22
N LEU A 22 -40.21 26.05 43.26
CA LEU A 22 -39.82 26.48 41.92
C LEU A 22 -40.93 26.15 40.90
N ASP A 23 -41.95 27.00 40.84
CA ASP A 23 -43.03 26.91 39.85
C ASP A 23 -42.57 27.45 38.50
N VAL A 24 -41.79 26.63 37.79
CA VAL A 24 -41.39 26.92 36.41
C VAL A 24 -42.42 26.32 35.47
N ASP A 25 -43.00 27.17 34.62
CA ASP A 25 -43.93 26.78 33.58
C ASP A 25 -43.30 25.72 32.67
N LYS A 26 -43.93 24.55 32.62
CA LYS A 26 -43.49 23.37 31.84
C LYS A 26 -44.23 23.27 30.50
N SER A 27 -45.01 24.28 30.12
CA SER A 27 -45.78 24.34 28.86
C SER A 27 -44.93 24.05 27.61
N LEU A 28 -43.66 24.45 27.62
CA LEU A 28 -42.73 24.22 26.50
C LEU A 28 -42.19 22.77 26.41
N THR A 29 -42.38 21.97 27.46
CA THR A 29 -41.90 20.58 27.51
C THR A 29 -42.82 19.60 26.81
N SER A 30 -44.11 19.93 26.65
CA SER A 30 -45.11 19.09 25.97
C SER A 30 -45.18 19.36 24.47
N LEU A 31 -44.50 20.41 23.98
CA LEU A 31 -44.49 20.71 22.56
C LEU A 31 -43.60 19.71 21.80
N PRO A 32 -44.00 19.29 20.59
CA PRO A 32 -43.16 18.46 19.76
C PRO A 32 -41.85 19.20 19.43
N ARG A 33 -40.77 18.44 19.29
CA ARG A 33 -39.46 19.00 18.94
C ARG A 33 -39.56 19.73 17.61
N ALA A 34 -39.06 20.96 17.55
CA ALA A 34 -38.94 21.69 16.29
C ALA A 34 -38.07 20.88 15.33
N GLU A 35 -38.68 20.40 14.24
CA GLU A 35 -37.99 19.71 13.17
C GLU A 35 -37.12 20.73 12.42
N ASN A 36 -35.83 20.41 12.23
CA ASN A 36 -34.94 21.24 11.42
C ASN A 36 -35.28 21.04 9.95
N THR A 37 -36.34 21.69 9.47
CA THR A 37 -36.55 21.83 8.03
C THR A 37 -35.39 22.67 7.51
N VAL A 38 -34.43 22.04 6.84
CA VAL A 38 -33.38 22.75 6.10
C VAL A 38 -34.09 23.49 4.97
N ILE A 39 -34.49 24.73 5.25
CA ILE A 39 -34.91 25.65 4.22
C ILE A 39 -33.68 25.81 3.33
N GLN A 40 -33.72 25.21 2.15
CA GLN A 40 -32.73 25.38 1.09
C GLN A 40 -32.80 26.84 0.66
N ARG A 41 -32.17 27.72 1.44
CA ARG A 41 -31.96 29.11 1.05
C ARG A 41 -30.94 29.05 -0.07
N GLU A 42 -31.35 29.49 -1.26
CA GLU A 42 -30.42 29.66 -2.36
C GLU A 42 -29.27 30.53 -1.86
N SER A 43 -28.08 29.93 -1.74
CA SER A 43 -26.94 30.62 -1.20
C SER A 43 -26.54 31.65 -2.25
N VAL A 44 -26.63 32.94 -1.90
CA VAL A 44 -26.16 34.07 -2.71
C VAL A 44 -24.66 33.92 -3.08
N LEU A 45 -23.96 32.96 -2.47
CA LEU A 45 -22.58 32.58 -2.76
C LEU A 45 -22.43 31.63 -3.95
N ASN A 46 -23.43 30.83 -4.31
CA ASN A 46 -23.36 29.95 -5.49
C ASN A 46 -23.31 30.77 -6.80
N GLU A 47 -24.05 31.88 -6.87
CA GLU A 47 -23.99 32.82 -8.01
C GLU A 47 -22.63 33.54 -8.08
N ARG A 48 -21.90 33.63 -6.97
CA ARG A 48 -20.62 34.35 -6.88
C ARG A 48 -19.38 33.49 -7.09
N ALA A 49 -19.52 32.16 -7.17
CA ALA A 49 -18.39 31.25 -7.43
C ALA A 49 -17.61 31.59 -8.72
N SER A 50 -18.23 32.34 -9.65
CA SER A 50 -17.64 32.80 -10.90
C SER A 50 -17.79 34.32 -11.15
N ALA A 51 -18.21 35.11 -10.15
CA ALA A 51 -18.53 36.54 -10.29
C ALA A 51 -17.30 37.48 -10.37
N GLY A 52 -16.39 37.19 -11.29
CA GLY A 52 -15.22 38.03 -11.58
C GLY A 52 -14.12 37.32 -12.37
N VAL A 53 -14.14 35.98 -12.39
CA VAL A 53 -13.18 35.16 -13.15
C VAL A 53 -13.92 34.43 -14.27
N SER A 54 -14.31 35.17 -15.32
CA SER A 54 -14.82 34.56 -16.55
C SER A 54 -13.64 33.99 -17.35
N LYS A 55 -13.09 32.84 -16.94
CA LYS A 55 -12.19 32.08 -17.83
C LYS A 55 -13.04 31.60 -19.00
N LYS A 56 -12.94 32.30 -20.14
CA LYS A 56 -13.60 31.89 -21.38
C LYS A 56 -13.29 30.41 -21.61
N SER A 57 -14.31 29.56 -21.61
CA SER A 57 -14.16 28.14 -21.91
C SER A 57 -13.50 28.03 -23.29
N LYS A 58 -12.22 27.67 -23.33
CA LYS A 58 -11.47 27.60 -24.59
C LYS A 58 -11.76 26.26 -25.26
N ALA A 59 -12.99 26.11 -25.77
CA ALA A 59 -13.35 25.09 -26.75
C ALA A 59 -12.80 25.43 -28.16
N LYS A 60 -11.61 26.03 -28.23
CA LYS A 60 -10.97 26.36 -29.51
C LYS A 60 -10.29 25.11 -30.05
N VAL A 61 -10.47 24.86 -31.35
CA VAL A 61 -9.75 23.80 -32.06
C VAL A 61 -8.25 24.01 -31.87
N LYS A 62 -7.57 22.97 -31.40
CA LYS A 62 -6.11 23.00 -31.16
C LYS A 62 -5.39 23.27 -32.49
N THR A 63 -4.38 24.13 -32.46
CA THR A 63 -3.49 24.36 -33.60
C THR A 63 -2.68 23.10 -33.91
N ARG A 64 -2.12 22.98 -35.13
CA ARG A 64 -1.28 21.84 -35.53
C ARG A 64 -0.12 21.61 -34.55
N ALA A 65 0.60 22.67 -34.17
CA ALA A 65 1.70 22.59 -33.21
C ALA A 65 1.25 22.11 -31.81
N GLN A 66 0.06 22.53 -31.37
CA GLN A 66 -0.49 22.05 -30.10
C GLN A 66 -0.89 20.56 -30.16
N ARG A 67 -1.41 20.09 -31.30
CA ARG A 67 -1.70 18.66 -31.51
C ARG A 67 -0.43 17.83 -31.51
N LEU A 68 0.62 18.27 -32.22
CA LEU A 68 1.92 17.57 -32.21
C LEU A 68 2.51 17.47 -30.80
N ARG A 69 2.46 18.55 -30.01
CA ARG A 69 2.89 18.50 -28.60
C ARG A 69 2.07 17.53 -27.76
N GLN A 70 0.75 17.47 -27.98
CA GLN A 70 -0.12 16.52 -27.30
C GLN A 70 0.22 15.07 -27.68
N GLN A 71 0.43 14.79 -28.98
CA GLN A 71 0.82 13.46 -29.47
C GLN A 71 2.14 13.01 -28.85
N LYS A 72 3.18 13.86 -28.88
CA LYS A 72 4.45 13.58 -28.21
C LYS A 72 4.31 13.37 -26.70
N GLY A 73 3.37 14.08 -26.07
CA GLY A 73 3.03 13.88 -24.66
C GLY A 73 2.40 12.51 -24.40
N ALA A 74 1.50 12.07 -25.28
CA ALA A 74 0.87 10.75 -25.22
C ALA A 74 1.90 9.63 -25.44
N GLU A 75 2.76 9.74 -26.45
CA GLU A 75 3.84 8.77 -26.73
C GLU A 75 4.76 8.59 -25.51
N ARG A 76 5.14 9.70 -24.84
CA ARG A 76 5.95 9.62 -23.61
C ARG A 76 5.20 8.94 -22.47
N ALA A 77 3.90 9.18 -22.34
CA ALA A 77 3.08 8.53 -21.32
C ALA A 77 2.99 7.02 -21.56
N GLU A 78 2.84 6.58 -22.81
CA GLU A 78 2.84 5.16 -23.19
C GLU A 78 4.15 4.46 -22.83
N ILE A 79 5.30 5.12 -23.07
CA ILE A 79 6.61 4.59 -22.67
C ILE A 79 6.70 4.41 -21.15
N VAL A 80 6.22 5.39 -20.37
CA VAL A 80 6.21 5.32 -18.90
C VAL A 80 5.27 4.21 -18.43
N TYR A 81 4.10 4.07 -19.06
CA TYR A 81 3.15 3.02 -18.76
C TYR A 81 3.74 1.62 -18.99
N SER A 82 4.40 1.40 -20.13
CA SER A 82 5.09 0.12 -20.41
C SER A 82 6.19 -0.19 -19.39
N ARG A 83 6.95 0.83 -18.93
CA ARG A 83 7.95 0.66 -17.87
C ARG A 83 7.31 0.29 -16.54
N LEU A 84 6.18 0.91 -16.20
CA LEU A 84 5.45 0.64 -14.97
C LEU A 84 4.89 -0.79 -14.99
N GLU A 85 4.27 -1.21 -16.09
CA GLU A 85 3.76 -2.56 -16.27
C GLU A 85 4.86 -3.62 -16.08
N LYS A 86 6.02 -3.41 -16.71
CA LYS A 86 7.19 -4.31 -16.52
C LYS A 86 7.67 -4.36 -15.06
N LYS A 87 7.66 -3.23 -14.35
CA LYS A 87 8.05 -3.17 -12.93
C LYS A 87 7.04 -3.89 -12.04
N VAL A 88 5.74 -3.72 -12.31
CA VAL A 88 4.66 -4.40 -11.59
C VAL A 88 4.71 -5.90 -11.83
N ALA A 89 4.89 -6.35 -13.07
CA ALA A 89 5.05 -7.77 -13.37
C ALA A 89 6.23 -8.39 -12.62
N LYS A 90 7.37 -7.68 -12.56
CA LYS A 90 8.56 -8.10 -11.79
C LYS A 90 8.34 -8.09 -10.28
N SER A 91 7.61 -7.12 -9.73
CA SER A 91 7.34 -7.09 -8.28
C SER A 91 6.41 -8.22 -7.88
N VAL A 92 5.37 -8.48 -8.68
CA VAL A 92 4.42 -9.58 -8.47
C VAL A 92 5.12 -10.93 -8.55
N SER A 93 6.00 -11.15 -9.53
CA SER A 93 6.75 -12.43 -9.62
C SER A 93 7.68 -12.64 -8.42
N ARG A 94 8.38 -11.59 -7.95
CA ARG A 94 9.18 -11.66 -6.71
C ARG A 94 8.32 -11.95 -5.49
N ALA A 95 7.16 -11.30 -5.36
CA ALA A 95 6.23 -11.53 -4.26
C ALA A 95 5.72 -12.98 -4.24
N LYS A 96 5.41 -13.56 -5.41
CA LYS A 96 5.04 -14.98 -5.55
C LYS A 96 6.16 -15.90 -5.04
N ASN A 97 7.41 -15.65 -5.43
CA ASN A 97 8.55 -16.45 -4.99
C ASN A 97 8.79 -16.36 -3.47
N VAL A 98 8.66 -15.16 -2.89
CA VAL A 98 8.76 -14.98 -1.43
C VAL A 98 7.64 -15.73 -0.71
N LYS A 99 6.41 -15.65 -1.21
CA LYS A 99 5.27 -16.37 -0.63
C LYS A 99 5.43 -17.89 -0.73
N ALA A 100 5.88 -18.41 -1.86
CA ALA A 100 6.17 -19.83 -2.05
C ALA A 100 7.26 -20.32 -1.08
N ARG A 101 8.37 -19.58 -1.00
CA ARG A 101 9.43 -19.91 -0.04
C ARG A 101 8.91 -19.90 1.40
N ARG A 102 8.08 -18.91 1.76
CA ARG A 102 7.47 -18.84 3.09
C ARG A 102 6.58 -20.06 3.36
N SER A 103 5.73 -20.48 2.42
CA SER A 103 4.89 -21.66 2.61
C SER A 103 5.71 -22.95 2.73
N ASP A 104 6.81 -23.07 1.97
CA ASP A 104 7.69 -24.24 2.05
C ASP A 104 8.36 -24.31 3.44
N TRP A 105 8.81 -23.17 3.98
CA TRP A 105 9.34 -23.08 5.34
C TRP A 105 8.31 -23.35 6.41
N GLU A 106 7.09 -22.79 6.29
CA GLU A 106 6.01 -23.06 7.25
C GLU A 106 5.61 -24.55 7.22
N SER A 107 5.58 -25.18 6.04
CA SER A 107 5.33 -26.62 5.89
C SER A 107 6.43 -27.46 6.52
N LEU A 108 7.70 -27.17 6.22
CA LEU A 108 8.86 -27.86 6.81
C LEU A 108 8.83 -27.73 8.33
N ASN A 109 8.66 -26.51 8.86
CA ASN A 109 8.62 -26.27 10.30
C ASN A 109 7.40 -26.92 10.96
N ARG A 110 6.28 -27.03 10.26
CA ARG A 110 5.09 -27.72 10.78
C ARG A 110 5.24 -29.24 10.78
N ASN A 111 5.97 -29.81 9.83
CA ASN A 111 6.35 -31.22 9.86
C ASN A 111 7.45 -31.49 10.91
N VAL A 112 8.15 -30.44 11.32
CA VAL A 112 9.18 -30.39 12.37
C VAL A 112 8.59 -29.88 13.72
N SER A 113 7.26 -29.90 13.88
CA SER A 113 6.62 -29.54 15.16
C SER A 113 6.89 -30.55 16.28
N GLY A 114 7.48 -31.71 15.96
CA GLY A 114 8.22 -32.50 16.93
C GLY A 114 9.60 -31.89 17.09
N SER A 115 9.98 -31.56 18.33
CA SER A 115 11.30 -31.04 18.68
C SER A 115 12.38 -31.80 17.90
N MET A 116 13.07 -31.15 16.95
CA MET A 116 14.24 -31.78 16.27
C MET A 116 15.26 -32.27 17.29
N PHE A 117 15.30 -31.63 18.45
CA PHE A 117 16.12 -32.00 19.58
C PHE A 117 15.67 -33.34 20.20
N GLU A 118 14.37 -33.60 20.27
CA GLU A 118 13.79 -34.87 20.75
C GLU A 118 13.97 -36.00 19.72
N ALA A 119 13.84 -35.69 18.43
CA ALA A 119 14.11 -36.66 17.35
C ALA A 119 15.62 -36.99 17.18
N LEU A 120 16.52 -36.10 17.61
CA LEU A 120 17.96 -36.37 17.71
C LEU A 120 18.29 -37.14 19.00
N GLN A 121 17.64 -36.81 20.11
CA GLN A 121 17.83 -37.47 21.39
C GLN A 121 17.33 -38.93 21.40
N GLU A 122 16.24 -39.24 20.68
CA GLU A 122 15.78 -40.63 20.47
C GLU A 122 16.75 -41.45 19.60
N ARG A 123 17.55 -40.79 18.74
CA ARG A 123 18.56 -41.45 17.91
C ARG A 123 19.88 -41.73 18.63
N ASP A 124 20.27 -40.84 19.56
CA ASP A 124 21.49 -40.99 20.35
C ASP A 124 21.33 -42.00 21.52
N ASP A 125 20.10 -42.25 21.99
CA ASP A 125 19.83 -43.23 23.06
C ASP A 125 19.89 -44.70 22.57
N ASP A 126 19.86 -44.93 21.25
CA ASP A 126 19.92 -46.26 20.62
C ASP A 126 21.32 -46.60 20.04
N SER A 127 22.33 -45.73 20.23
CA SER A 127 23.69 -45.91 19.69
C SER A 127 24.81 -45.89 20.74
N HIS A 128 24.53 -46.21 22.00
CA HIS A 128 25.55 -46.22 23.05
C HIS A 128 26.25 -47.58 23.24
N LEU A 129 26.58 -48.30 22.15
CA LEU A 129 27.26 -49.60 22.19
C LEU A 129 28.17 -49.87 20.96
N ASP A 130 29.09 -48.98 20.58
CA ASP A 130 30.41 -49.37 20.04
C ASP A 130 31.42 -48.20 19.99
N ASP A 131 32.12 -48.04 21.12
CA ASP A 131 33.40 -47.33 21.16
C ASP A 131 34.46 -48.11 20.35
N ALA A 132 34.65 -47.73 19.09
CA ALA A 132 35.79 -48.14 18.27
C ALA A 132 36.39 -46.93 17.56
N MET A 133 37.39 -46.33 18.22
CA MET A 133 38.25 -45.25 17.72
C MET A 133 38.90 -45.65 16.38
N VAL A 134 38.32 -45.20 15.26
CA VAL A 134 38.99 -45.22 13.94
C VAL A 134 39.79 -43.92 13.78
N ASP A 135 41.10 -44.11 13.69
CA ASP A 135 42.16 -43.14 13.44
C ASP A 135 41.88 -42.23 12.24
N ASP A 136 41.93 -40.91 12.46
CA ASP A 136 41.79 -39.86 11.45
C ASP A 136 43.13 -39.68 10.72
N SER A 137 43.22 -40.24 9.51
CA SER A 137 44.25 -39.88 8.53
C SER A 137 43.66 -39.96 7.13
N GLY A 138 42.84 -38.96 6.79
CA GLY A 138 42.29 -38.80 5.45
C GLY A 138 41.68 -37.42 5.23
N ALA A 139 42.52 -36.40 5.05
CA ALA A 139 42.08 -35.06 4.69
C ALA A 139 41.10 -35.09 3.51
N PRO A 140 39.89 -34.50 3.60
CA PRO A 140 38.98 -34.44 2.47
C PRO A 140 39.55 -33.46 1.43
N GLU A 141 39.89 -33.98 0.25
CA GLU A 141 40.31 -33.15 -0.88
C GLU A 141 39.25 -32.08 -1.19
N THR A 142 39.56 -30.84 -0.83
CA THR A 142 38.82 -29.68 -1.30
C THR A 142 39.00 -29.60 -2.81
N LYS A 143 38.03 -30.09 -3.58
CA LYS A 143 37.94 -29.82 -5.02
C LYS A 143 37.81 -28.30 -5.20
N LYS A 144 38.94 -27.64 -5.48
CA LYS A 144 38.99 -26.23 -5.87
C LYS A 144 38.07 -26.06 -7.09
N ARG A 145 36.94 -25.40 -6.88
CA ARG A 145 36.11 -24.90 -7.98
C ARG A 145 36.92 -23.86 -8.73
N THR A 146 37.48 -24.26 -9.87
CA THR A 146 38.10 -23.34 -10.81
C THR A 146 37.00 -22.46 -11.40
N SER A 147 36.89 -21.23 -10.92
CA SER A 147 36.07 -20.21 -11.57
C SER A 147 36.69 -19.90 -12.93
N LYS A 148 36.06 -20.38 -14.02
CA LYS A 148 36.37 -19.88 -15.36
C LYS A 148 36.05 -18.37 -15.36
N PRO A 149 36.96 -17.49 -15.79
CA PRO A 149 36.67 -16.06 -15.85
C PRO A 149 35.54 -15.83 -16.86
N VAL A 150 34.48 -15.18 -16.39
CA VAL A 150 33.42 -14.63 -17.25
C VAL A 150 34.08 -13.64 -18.19
N LYS A 151 34.09 -13.94 -19.50
CA LYS A 151 34.40 -12.93 -20.51
C LYS A 151 33.36 -11.83 -20.40
N VAL A 152 33.74 -10.71 -19.82
CA VAL A 152 33.00 -9.45 -19.91
C VAL A 152 33.08 -9.03 -21.37
N THR A 153 32.04 -9.26 -22.15
CA THR A 153 31.87 -8.59 -23.44
C THR A 153 31.57 -7.13 -23.14
N GLN A 154 32.62 -6.32 -23.09
CA GLN A 154 32.51 -4.88 -23.28
C GLN A 154 32.07 -4.68 -24.72
N ASN A 155 30.79 -4.32 -24.92
CA ASN A 155 30.38 -3.78 -26.20
C ASN A 155 31.14 -2.46 -26.41
N PRO A 156 31.86 -2.27 -27.52
CA PRO A 156 32.47 -0.99 -27.80
C PRO A 156 31.38 0.07 -27.92
N VAL A 157 31.48 1.11 -27.11
CA VAL A 157 30.75 2.36 -27.30
C VAL A 157 31.22 2.91 -28.64
N ALA A 158 30.35 2.87 -29.64
CA ALA A 158 30.58 3.59 -30.88
C ALA A 158 30.37 5.08 -30.57
N ASP A 159 31.46 5.81 -30.37
CA ASP A 159 31.49 7.27 -30.46
C ASP A 159 31.22 7.66 -31.91
N ASN A 160 29.95 7.68 -32.30
CA ASN A 160 29.50 8.45 -33.44
C ASN A 160 28.94 9.76 -32.90
N HIS A 161 29.83 10.74 -32.72
CA HIS A 161 29.40 12.13 -32.73
C HIS A 161 28.90 12.41 -34.14
N ALA A 162 27.57 12.44 -34.31
CA ALA A 162 27.01 13.02 -35.51
C ALA A 162 27.33 14.52 -35.46
N ASP A 163 28.21 14.96 -36.36
CA ASP A 163 28.47 16.36 -36.65
C ASP A 163 27.12 17.06 -36.79
N ILE A 164 26.88 18.04 -35.92
CA ILE A 164 25.74 18.93 -36.02
C ILE A 164 26.07 19.80 -37.22
N ASP A 165 25.42 19.54 -38.35
CA ASP A 165 25.47 20.38 -39.54
C ASP A 165 24.82 21.73 -39.16
N VAL A 166 25.68 22.70 -38.80
CA VAL A 166 25.27 24.05 -38.43
C VAL A 166 25.31 24.90 -39.69
N ASP A 167 24.44 24.62 -40.65
CA ASP A 167 24.21 25.49 -41.80
C ASP A 167 22.74 25.38 -42.21
N ASP A 168 21.91 26.22 -41.60
CA ASP A 168 20.66 26.69 -42.19
C ASP A 168 20.42 28.12 -41.67
N ASP A 169 21.23 29.04 -42.21
CA ASP A 169 20.86 30.44 -42.35
C ASP A 169 19.54 30.53 -43.12
N ILE A 170 18.43 30.75 -42.40
CA ILE A 170 17.18 31.20 -42.99
C ILE A 170 16.94 32.65 -42.59
N THR A 171 16.99 33.47 -43.64
CA THR A 171 16.63 34.89 -43.77
C THR A 171 15.16 35.16 -43.43
#